data_AF-A0A6A5GXK7-F1
#
_entry.id   AF-A0A6A5GXK7-F1
#
_cell.length_a   1.000
_cell.length_b   1.000
_cell.length_c   1.000
_cell.angle_alpha   90.00
_cell.angle_beta   90.00
_cell.angle_gamma   90.00
#
_symmetry.space_group_name_H-M   'P 1'
#
loop_
_entity.id
_entity.type
_entity.pdbx_description
1 polymer ?
#
loop_
_entity_poly.entity_id
_entity_poly.type
_entity_poly.pdbx_seq_one_letter_code
_entity_poly.pdbx_strand_id
1 'polypeptide(L)'
;MEITLHQHEQLAKFYKQNRAPNVLQETAMGESVGLNICEVHSWFCKCRDMGPEALWAEISLRMKKSEEQRKKKEREEEMKKAMTKLSLAEAKITSQAAEIQKLESWITNLTTMANIQQSIPARLLNVEKELKRVSSKLEEAELKKENERLKEQKKELEAMLQSKKKLEEQVENGKKENEELNKIIARQASELRQFKHLKNAEIQNLIKNSVKDQVNAQQDQAANLTTMAKIQQSLPARLLNVENVLVRVCTKLEEAELKKDNEAMLQLAHLKKENKSLKNAKKEAERRIKELLRENEILNYDLFRTEGKVADLQTVILKSKEEDDAKIQKVEELMAVLEKDVEKLKMVQEQDLATDDEESEDEEEELEEEKSARRFIDMRLPCNLINSLQLREI
;
A
#
# COMPACT_ATOMS: atom_id res chain seq x y z
N MET A 1 41.34 -32.89 28.89
CA MET A 1 40.60 -32.97 30.16
C MET A 1 40.68 -34.41 30.59
N GLU A 2 41.51 -34.65 31.58
CA GLU A 2 41.77 -35.96 32.16
C GLU A 2 41.27 -35.88 33.59
N ILE A 3 40.04 -36.31 33.81
CA ILE A 3 39.43 -36.39 35.13
C ILE A 3 39.05 -37.83 35.40
N THR A 4 39.20 -38.25 36.65
CA THR A 4 38.78 -39.59 37.09
C THR A 4 37.25 -39.66 37.21
N LEU A 5 36.70 -40.88 37.24
CA LEU A 5 35.27 -41.09 37.48
C LEU A 5 34.84 -40.43 38.80
N HIS A 6 35.66 -40.59 39.83
CA HIS A 6 35.40 -40.03 41.15
C HIS A 6 35.32 -38.49 41.10
N GLN A 7 36.25 -37.83 40.40
CA GLN A 7 36.23 -36.38 40.23
C GLN A 7 35.02 -35.92 39.42
N HIS A 8 34.67 -36.65 38.35
CA HIS A 8 33.47 -36.39 37.56
C HIS A 8 32.19 -36.46 38.42
N GLU A 9 32.05 -37.49 39.25
CA GLU A 9 30.90 -37.65 40.14
C GLU A 9 30.78 -36.52 41.17
N GLN A 10 31.91 -36.06 41.72
CA GLN A 10 31.92 -34.91 42.64
C GLN A 10 31.50 -33.62 41.93
N LEU A 11 32.05 -33.35 40.74
CA LEU A 11 31.66 -32.18 39.93
C LEU A 11 30.18 -32.27 39.50
N ALA A 12 29.67 -33.45 39.18
CA ALA A 12 28.26 -33.66 38.85
C ALA A 12 27.34 -33.36 40.03
N LYS A 13 27.76 -33.64 41.28
CA LYS A 13 27.02 -33.23 42.49
C LYS A 13 26.99 -31.71 42.62
N PHE A 14 28.11 -31.02 42.44
CA PHE A 14 28.16 -29.56 42.45
C PHE A 14 27.31 -28.93 41.34
N TYR A 15 27.36 -29.51 40.13
CA TYR A 15 26.57 -29.05 38.98
C TYR A 15 25.07 -29.11 39.21
N LYS A 16 24.59 -30.14 39.93
CA LYS A 16 23.16 -30.25 40.31
C LYS A 16 22.74 -29.15 41.28
N GLN A 17 23.64 -28.68 42.14
CA GLN A 17 23.37 -27.62 43.12
C GLN A 17 23.47 -26.22 42.51
N ASN A 18 24.48 -25.99 41.66
CA ASN A 18 24.67 -24.73 40.95
C ASN A 18 25.25 -24.99 39.56
N ARG A 19 24.48 -24.68 38.51
CA ARG A 19 24.89 -24.90 37.11
C ARG A 19 25.84 -23.84 36.57
N ALA A 20 25.95 -22.69 37.24
CA ALA A 20 26.79 -21.56 36.84
C ALA A 20 27.54 -21.01 38.07
N PRO A 21 28.49 -21.78 38.62
CA PRO A 21 29.32 -21.30 39.70
C PRO A 21 30.11 -20.06 39.28
N ASN A 22 30.29 -19.12 40.21
CA ASN A 22 31.20 -18.01 40.00
C ASN A 22 32.66 -18.45 40.19
N VAL A 23 33.62 -17.59 39.85
CA VAL A 23 35.05 -17.90 39.90
C VAL A 23 35.48 -18.42 41.29
N LEU A 24 35.02 -17.80 42.38
CA LEU A 24 35.36 -18.23 43.75
C LEU A 24 34.83 -19.64 44.07
N GLN A 25 33.62 -19.95 43.61
CA GLN A 25 33.02 -21.28 43.75
C GLN A 25 33.77 -22.32 42.90
N GLU A 26 34.17 -21.98 41.67
CA GLU A 26 34.98 -22.86 40.83
C GLU A 26 36.37 -23.14 41.46
N THR A 27 37.00 -22.13 42.08
CA THR A 27 38.25 -22.31 42.83
C THR A 27 38.08 -23.28 43.99
N ALA A 28 37.06 -23.07 44.83
CA ALA A 28 36.80 -23.95 45.98
C ALA A 28 36.47 -25.39 45.56
N MET A 29 35.71 -25.56 44.46
CA MET A 29 35.45 -26.89 43.89
C MET A 29 36.73 -27.54 43.38
N GLY A 30 37.58 -26.80 42.67
CA GLY A 30 38.88 -27.28 42.20
C GLY A 30 39.77 -27.78 43.33
N GLU A 31 39.88 -26.99 44.41
CA GLU A 31 40.60 -27.40 45.62
C GLU A 31 40.04 -28.69 46.23
N SER A 32 38.70 -28.82 46.30
CA SER A 32 38.05 -30.01 46.89
C SER A 32 38.21 -31.29 46.04
N VAL A 33 38.21 -31.16 44.72
CA VAL A 33 38.26 -32.30 43.76
C VAL A 33 39.70 -32.57 43.27
N GLY A 34 40.66 -31.72 43.66
CA GLY A 34 42.05 -31.80 43.24
C GLY A 34 42.22 -31.48 41.75
N LEU A 35 41.46 -30.53 41.23
CA LEU A 35 41.52 -30.06 39.85
C LEU A 35 41.89 -28.58 39.81
N ASN A 36 42.57 -28.16 38.76
CA ASN A 36 42.83 -26.74 38.60
C ASN A 36 41.54 -26.00 38.20
N ILE A 37 41.48 -24.70 38.49
CA ILE A 37 40.28 -23.88 38.20
C ILE A 37 39.89 -23.93 36.72
N CYS A 38 40.87 -23.99 35.80
CA CYS A 38 40.62 -24.06 34.37
C CYS A 38 39.96 -25.39 33.95
N GLU A 39 40.30 -26.49 34.60
CA GLU A 39 39.72 -27.82 34.39
C GLU A 39 38.28 -27.88 34.89
N VAL A 40 38.03 -27.33 36.08
CA VAL A 40 36.68 -27.18 36.63
C VAL A 40 35.84 -26.31 35.71
N HIS A 41 36.34 -25.13 35.34
CA HIS A 41 35.65 -24.21 34.45
C HIS A 41 35.36 -24.85 33.08
N SER A 42 36.35 -25.50 32.47
CA SER A 42 36.18 -26.21 31.19
C SER A 42 35.16 -27.34 31.31
N TRP A 43 35.13 -28.05 32.44
CA TRP A 43 34.16 -29.10 32.69
C TRP A 43 32.75 -28.54 32.80
N PHE A 44 32.54 -27.47 33.57
CA PHE A 44 31.25 -26.80 33.70
C PHE A 44 30.76 -26.22 32.36
N CYS A 45 31.66 -25.60 31.58
CA CYS A 45 31.36 -25.13 30.24
C CYS A 45 30.83 -26.27 29.35
N LYS A 46 31.56 -27.38 29.26
CA LYS A 46 31.15 -28.53 28.45
C LYS A 46 29.89 -29.22 28.97
N CYS A 47 29.71 -29.29 30.29
CA CYS A 47 28.49 -29.81 30.89
C CYS A 47 27.26 -28.98 30.54
N ARG A 48 27.40 -27.66 30.33
CA ARG A 48 26.27 -26.85 29.84
C ARG A 48 25.88 -27.18 28.40
N ASP A 49 26.85 -27.55 27.57
CA ASP A 49 26.59 -27.85 26.16
C ASP A 49 25.97 -29.24 25.95
N MET A 50 26.44 -30.26 26.68
CA MET A 50 26.05 -31.66 26.44
C MET A 50 25.53 -32.43 27.66
N GLY A 51 25.58 -31.84 28.85
CA GLY A 51 25.24 -32.53 30.10
C GLY A 51 26.38 -33.38 30.67
N PRO A 52 26.37 -33.64 31.99
CA PRO A 52 27.46 -34.34 32.67
C PRO A 52 27.61 -35.79 32.21
N GLU A 53 26.50 -36.51 31.96
CA GLU A 53 26.54 -37.91 31.53
C GLU A 53 27.15 -38.07 30.13
N ALA A 54 26.79 -37.19 29.19
CA ALA A 54 27.35 -37.21 27.84
C ALA A 54 28.83 -36.81 27.84
N LEU A 55 29.20 -35.81 28.64
CA LEU A 55 30.60 -35.42 28.80
C LEU A 55 31.45 -36.55 29.37
N TRP A 56 30.93 -37.29 30.35
CA TRP A 56 31.64 -38.46 30.88
C TRP A 56 31.81 -39.57 29.85
N ALA A 57 30.79 -39.84 29.04
CA ALA A 57 30.91 -40.81 27.95
C ALA A 57 32.01 -40.42 26.96
N GLU A 58 32.14 -39.13 26.61
CA GLU A 58 33.21 -38.63 25.75
C GLU A 58 34.60 -38.78 26.39
N ILE A 59 34.75 -38.36 27.65
CA ILE A 59 36.02 -38.44 28.38
C ILE A 59 36.44 -39.90 28.57
N SER A 60 35.52 -40.78 28.97
CA SER A 60 35.74 -42.22 29.14
C SER A 60 36.18 -42.89 27.82
N LEU A 61 35.51 -42.56 26.72
CA LEU A 61 35.88 -43.08 25.39
C LEU A 61 37.28 -42.60 24.97
N ARG A 62 37.62 -41.35 25.24
CA ARG A 62 38.94 -40.79 24.96
C ARG A 62 40.05 -41.49 25.75
N MET A 63 39.84 -41.71 27.05
CA MET A 63 40.77 -42.43 27.91
C MET A 63 40.97 -43.88 27.43
N LYS A 64 39.89 -44.57 27.04
CA LYS A 64 39.97 -45.93 26.50
C LYS A 64 40.82 -45.99 25.23
N LYS A 65 40.63 -45.04 24.30
CA LYS A 65 41.41 -44.95 23.06
C LYS A 65 42.90 -44.65 23.32
N SER A 66 43.22 -43.76 24.25
CA SER A 66 44.62 -43.47 24.59
C SER A 66 45.31 -44.65 25.26
N GLU A 67 44.61 -45.38 26.14
CA GLU A 67 45.15 -46.58 26.79
C GLU A 67 45.43 -47.70 25.79
N GLU A 68 44.52 -47.92 24.84
CA GLU A 68 44.71 -48.89 23.77
C GLU A 68 45.90 -48.53 22.87
N GLN A 69 46.11 -47.24 22.57
CA GLN A 69 47.30 -46.79 21.86
C GLN A 69 48.59 -47.02 22.64
N ARG A 70 48.60 -46.82 23.97
CA ARG A 70 49.77 -47.11 24.81
C ARG A 70 50.11 -48.60 24.77
N LYS A 71 49.12 -49.48 24.97
CA LYS A 71 49.30 -50.94 24.88
C LYS A 71 49.79 -51.38 23.50
N LYS A 72 49.30 -50.74 22.43
CA LYS A 72 49.77 -51.02 21.06
C LYS A 72 51.25 -50.65 20.88
N LYS A 73 51.67 -49.48 21.38
CA LYS A 73 53.08 -49.05 21.33
C LYS A 73 53.98 -49.99 22.13
N GLU A 74 53.56 -50.37 23.33
CA GLU A 74 54.29 -51.31 24.19
C GLU A 74 54.50 -52.66 23.52
N ARG A 75 53.45 -53.23 22.90
CA ARG A 75 53.56 -54.48 22.12
C ARG A 75 54.50 -54.35 20.93
N GLU A 76 54.48 -53.21 20.23
CA GLU A 76 55.39 -52.97 19.10
C GLU A 76 56.85 -52.88 19.55
N GLU A 77 57.10 -52.26 20.70
CA GLU A 77 58.43 -52.14 21.29
C GLU A 77 58.94 -53.49 21.80
N GLU A 78 58.08 -54.30 22.43
CA GLU A 78 58.38 -55.70 22.79
C GLU A 78 58.69 -56.54 21.56
N MET A 79 57.93 -56.39 20.48
CA MET A 79 58.17 -57.10 19.21
C MET A 79 59.51 -56.70 18.58
N LYS A 80 59.86 -55.40 18.59
CA LYS A 80 61.18 -54.92 18.14
C LYS A 80 62.31 -55.49 18.99
N LYS A 81 62.13 -55.57 20.31
CA LYS A 81 63.10 -56.17 21.23
C LYS A 81 63.23 -57.68 21.01
N ALA A 82 62.15 -58.38 20.69
CA ALA A 82 62.18 -59.80 20.34
C ALA A 82 62.90 -60.02 18.99
N MET A 83 62.62 -59.19 17.99
CA MET A 83 63.22 -59.29 16.66
C MET A 83 64.73 -59.05 16.68
N THR A 84 65.20 -58.08 17.48
CA THR A 84 66.64 -57.84 17.67
C THR A 84 67.33 -59.00 18.38
N LYS A 85 66.70 -59.61 19.40
CA LYS A 85 67.20 -60.81 20.07
C LYS A 85 67.26 -62.02 19.13
N LEU A 86 66.26 -62.19 18.26
CA LEU A 86 66.26 -63.26 17.25
C LEU A 86 67.39 -63.07 16.24
N SER A 87 67.57 -61.86 15.71
CA SER A 87 68.68 -61.56 14.79
C SER A 87 70.05 -61.81 15.43
N LEU A 88 70.21 -61.49 16.71
CA LEU A 88 71.44 -61.79 17.45
C LEU A 88 71.64 -63.31 17.64
N ALA A 89 70.58 -64.06 17.93
CA ALA A 89 70.64 -65.51 18.07
C ALA A 89 71.01 -66.19 16.74
N GLU A 90 70.42 -65.74 15.63
CA GLU A 90 70.74 -66.21 14.28
C GLU A 90 72.22 -65.97 13.94
N ALA A 91 72.75 -64.79 14.24
CA ALA A 91 74.17 -64.48 14.03
C ALA A 91 75.10 -65.37 14.88
N LYS A 92 74.71 -65.73 16.10
CA LYS A 92 75.47 -66.67 16.93
C LYS A 92 75.45 -68.08 16.37
N ILE A 93 74.29 -68.55 15.90
CA ILE A 93 74.13 -69.89 15.30
C ILE A 93 75.01 -70.01 14.05
N THR A 94 75.03 -69.01 13.17
CA THR A 94 75.87 -69.04 11.97
C THR A 94 77.37 -69.02 12.30
N SER A 95 77.78 -68.25 13.31
CA SER A 95 79.17 -68.26 13.80
C SER A 95 79.58 -69.62 14.38
N GLN A 96 78.73 -70.24 15.18
CA GLN A 96 79.00 -71.56 15.78
C GLN A 96 79.04 -72.66 14.70
N ALA A 97 78.15 -72.61 13.72
CA ALA A 97 78.16 -73.55 12.60
C ALA A 97 79.48 -73.51 11.82
N ALA A 98 80.04 -72.32 11.60
CA ALA A 98 81.34 -72.17 10.93
C ALA A 98 82.51 -72.71 11.76
N GLU A 99 82.45 -72.61 13.10
CA GLU A 99 83.47 -73.16 13.99
C GLU A 99 83.41 -74.70 14.03
N ILE A 100 82.20 -75.27 14.06
CA ILE A 100 81.99 -76.73 13.98
C ILE A 100 82.62 -77.29 12.69
N GLN A 101 82.38 -76.66 11.54
CA GLN A 101 82.98 -77.10 10.27
C GLN A 101 84.52 -77.07 10.29
N LYS A 102 85.13 -76.07 10.95
CA LYS A 102 86.60 -76.01 11.11
C LYS A 102 87.10 -77.14 12.00
N LEU A 103 86.42 -77.43 13.09
CA LEU A 103 86.78 -78.53 14.00
C LEU A 103 86.66 -79.89 13.30
N GLU A 104 85.60 -80.11 12.53
CA GLU A 104 85.42 -81.33 11.72
C GLU A 104 86.57 -81.54 10.72
N SER A 105 86.99 -80.46 10.04
CA SER A 105 88.15 -80.51 9.14
C SER A 105 89.44 -80.86 9.88
N TRP A 106 89.65 -80.30 11.07
CA TRP A 106 90.84 -80.57 11.87
C TRP A 106 90.89 -82.01 12.40
N ILE A 107 89.77 -82.53 12.88
CA ILE A 107 89.63 -83.94 13.30
C ILE A 107 89.92 -84.88 12.13
N THR A 108 89.41 -84.57 10.94
CA THR A 108 89.65 -85.37 9.73
C THR A 108 91.14 -85.43 9.41
N ASN A 109 91.82 -84.27 9.39
CA ASN A 109 93.26 -84.20 9.11
C ASN A 109 94.11 -84.95 10.13
N LEU A 110 93.81 -84.83 11.43
CA LEU A 110 94.51 -85.56 12.49
C LEU A 110 94.31 -87.07 12.37
N THR A 111 93.09 -87.51 12.03
CA THR A 111 92.78 -88.92 11.81
C THR A 111 93.55 -89.48 10.62
N THR A 112 93.61 -88.74 9.50
CA THR A 112 94.42 -89.10 8.33
C THR A 112 95.91 -89.21 8.68
N MET A 113 96.45 -88.28 9.47
CA MET A 113 97.85 -88.30 9.90
C MET A 113 98.16 -89.43 10.88
N ALA A 114 97.26 -89.74 11.82
CA ALA A 114 97.42 -90.83 12.77
C ALA A 114 97.44 -92.21 12.07
N ASN A 115 96.61 -92.39 11.04
CA ASN A 115 96.60 -93.60 10.22
C ASN A 115 97.89 -93.80 9.40
N ILE A 116 98.67 -92.73 9.17
CA ILE A 116 99.97 -92.82 8.49
C ILE A 116 101.10 -93.27 9.45
N GLN A 117 100.91 -93.18 10.78
CA GLN A 117 101.95 -93.48 11.78
C GLN A 117 101.87 -94.88 12.43
N GLN A 118 100.86 -95.71 12.15
CA GLN A 118 100.73 -97.04 12.79
C GLN A 118 100.89 -98.23 11.81
N SER A 119 102.16 -98.64 11.67
CA SER A 119 102.68 -100.04 11.67
C SER A 119 102.90 -100.83 10.35
N ILE A 120 104.11 -101.43 10.28
CA ILE A 120 104.56 -102.82 9.97
C ILE A 120 104.24 -103.51 8.61
N PRO A 121 105.20 -104.12 7.85
CA PRO A 121 105.05 -104.25 6.39
C PRO A 121 104.55 -105.58 5.78
N ALA A 122 104.55 -106.75 6.45
CA ALA A 122 104.42 -108.02 5.70
C ALA A 122 103.07 -108.77 5.81
N ARG A 123 102.37 -108.71 6.96
CA ARG A 123 100.98 -109.22 7.09
C ARG A 123 99.94 -108.16 6.75
N LEU A 124 100.34 -106.89 6.84
CA LEU A 124 99.53 -105.73 6.47
C LEU A 124 99.39 -105.56 4.97
N LEU A 125 100.32 -105.98 4.10
CA LEU A 125 100.09 -105.88 2.66
C LEU A 125 98.86 -106.69 2.19
N ASN A 126 98.56 -107.80 2.87
CA ASN A 126 97.37 -108.61 2.57
C ASN A 126 96.11 -108.03 3.22
N VAL A 127 96.20 -107.59 4.47
CA VAL A 127 95.09 -106.89 5.14
C VAL A 127 94.80 -105.57 4.46
N GLU A 128 95.78 -104.83 3.95
CA GLU A 128 95.70 -103.53 3.25
C GLU A 128 95.20 -103.70 1.82
N LYS A 129 95.52 -104.81 1.13
CA LYS A 129 94.87 -105.16 -0.14
C LYS A 129 93.38 -105.49 0.08
N GLU A 130 93.06 -106.25 1.12
CA GLU A 130 91.67 -106.54 1.50
C GLU A 130 90.98 -105.30 2.07
N LEU A 131 91.67 -104.43 2.82
CA LEU A 131 91.14 -103.18 3.37
C LEU A 131 90.94 -102.17 2.24
N LYS A 132 91.82 -102.08 1.24
CA LYS A 132 91.59 -101.28 0.03
C LYS A 132 90.41 -101.82 -0.75
N ARG A 133 90.23 -103.15 -0.82
CA ARG A 133 89.05 -103.76 -1.45
C ARG A 133 87.76 -103.46 -0.68
N VAL A 134 87.78 -103.61 0.64
CA VAL A 134 86.62 -103.36 1.51
C VAL A 134 86.32 -101.87 1.58
N SER A 135 87.34 -101.01 1.69
CA SER A 135 87.24 -99.55 1.66
C SER A 135 86.73 -99.08 0.30
N SER A 136 87.24 -99.60 -0.82
CA SER A 136 86.73 -99.28 -2.16
C SER A 136 85.28 -99.71 -2.33
N LYS A 137 84.89 -100.90 -1.83
CA LYS A 137 83.49 -101.36 -1.87
C LYS A 137 82.57 -100.57 -0.94
N LEU A 138 83.08 -100.13 0.21
CA LEU A 138 82.34 -99.31 1.17
C LEU A 138 82.12 -97.90 0.60
N GLU A 139 83.17 -97.28 0.07
CA GLU A 139 83.13 -95.98 -0.60
C GLU A 139 82.22 -96.02 -1.83
N GLU A 140 82.26 -97.08 -2.64
CA GLU A 140 81.37 -97.27 -3.79
C GLU A 140 79.90 -97.45 -3.35
N ALA A 141 79.65 -98.17 -2.25
CA ALA A 141 78.30 -98.35 -1.69
C ALA A 141 77.75 -97.05 -1.06
N GLU A 142 78.59 -96.27 -0.38
CA GLU A 142 78.24 -94.95 0.16
C GLU A 142 77.97 -93.95 -0.97
N LEU A 143 78.84 -93.89 -1.99
CA LEU A 143 78.62 -93.07 -3.19
C LEU A 143 77.35 -93.45 -3.93
N LYS A 144 77.00 -94.74 -3.98
CA LYS A 144 75.73 -95.19 -4.58
C LYS A 144 74.52 -94.72 -3.78
N LYS A 145 74.55 -94.82 -2.45
CA LYS A 145 73.48 -94.30 -1.58
C LYS A 145 73.37 -92.78 -1.66
N GLU A 146 74.49 -92.07 -1.64
CA GLU A 146 74.54 -90.61 -1.78
C GLU A 146 73.98 -90.17 -3.14
N ASN A 147 74.31 -90.88 -4.23
CA ASN A 147 73.75 -90.61 -5.56
C ASN A 147 72.24 -90.83 -5.65
N GLU A 148 71.70 -91.84 -4.97
CA GLU A 148 70.24 -92.02 -4.91
C GLU A 148 69.57 -90.90 -4.11
N ARG A 149 70.15 -90.52 -2.96
CA ARG A 149 69.67 -89.38 -2.16
C ARG A 149 69.70 -88.07 -2.96
N LEU A 150 70.78 -87.81 -3.70
CA LEU A 150 70.91 -86.64 -4.57
C LEU A 150 69.91 -86.66 -5.74
N LYS A 151 69.60 -87.84 -6.31
CA LYS A 151 68.54 -87.96 -7.32
C LYS A 151 67.16 -87.60 -6.75
N GLU A 152 66.89 -87.98 -5.50
CA GLU A 152 65.62 -87.70 -4.85
C GLU A 152 65.49 -86.22 -4.48
N GLN A 153 66.54 -85.62 -3.89
CA GLN A 153 66.62 -84.18 -3.65
C GLN A 153 66.49 -83.37 -4.94
N LYS A 154 67.09 -83.83 -6.06
CA LYS A 154 66.94 -83.18 -7.36
C LYS A 154 65.49 -83.17 -7.83
N LYS A 155 64.77 -84.29 -7.69
CA LYS A 155 63.34 -84.37 -8.03
C LYS A 155 62.50 -83.45 -7.16
N GLU A 156 62.81 -83.38 -5.87
CA GLU A 156 62.11 -82.49 -4.92
C GLU A 156 62.35 -81.01 -5.26
N LEU A 157 63.59 -80.62 -5.58
CA LEU A 157 63.93 -79.28 -6.04
C LEU A 157 63.24 -78.92 -7.35
N GLU A 158 63.14 -79.86 -8.30
CA GLU A 158 62.45 -79.65 -9.57
C GLU A 158 60.94 -79.46 -9.36
N ALA A 159 60.34 -80.22 -8.45
CA ALA A 159 58.93 -80.05 -8.05
C ALA A 159 58.69 -78.69 -7.36
N MET A 160 59.57 -78.29 -6.43
CA MET A 160 59.50 -76.96 -5.79
C MET A 160 59.64 -75.84 -6.82
N LEU A 161 60.53 -75.98 -7.80
CA LEU A 161 60.74 -74.97 -8.83
C LEU A 161 59.53 -74.83 -9.75
N GLN A 162 58.84 -75.94 -10.08
CA GLN A 162 57.57 -75.89 -10.81
C GLN A 162 56.44 -75.26 -9.97
N SER A 163 56.35 -75.59 -8.68
CA SER A 163 55.38 -74.98 -7.78
C SER A 163 55.60 -73.47 -7.64
N LYS A 164 56.85 -73.03 -7.50
CA LYS A 164 57.23 -71.61 -7.45
C LYS A 164 56.79 -70.85 -8.70
N LYS A 165 57.02 -71.42 -9.90
CA LYS A 165 56.58 -70.80 -11.17
C LYS A 165 55.06 -70.61 -11.22
N LYS A 166 54.27 -71.59 -10.75
CA LYS A 166 52.81 -71.46 -10.67
C LYS A 166 52.36 -70.37 -9.71
N LEU A 167 53.05 -70.23 -8.56
CA LEU A 167 52.77 -69.15 -7.60
C LEU A 167 53.10 -67.77 -8.18
N GLU A 168 54.23 -67.62 -8.89
CA GLU A 168 54.60 -66.37 -9.56
C GLU A 168 53.55 -65.95 -10.60
N GLU A 169 53.04 -66.90 -11.39
CA GLU A 169 51.97 -66.65 -12.37
C GLU A 169 50.66 -66.22 -11.69
N GLN A 170 50.27 -66.88 -10.59
CA GLN A 170 49.08 -66.49 -9.80
C GLN A 170 49.22 -65.08 -9.22
N VAL A 171 50.40 -64.74 -8.69
CA VAL A 171 50.66 -63.40 -8.16
C VAL A 171 50.58 -62.34 -9.26
N GLU A 172 51.12 -62.63 -10.44
CA GLU A 172 51.07 -61.69 -11.57
C GLU A 172 49.64 -61.50 -12.10
N ASN A 173 48.85 -62.57 -12.18
CA ASN A 173 47.43 -62.47 -12.53
C ASN A 173 46.65 -61.68 -11.47
N GLY A 174 46.90 -61.93 -10.18
CA GLY A 174 46.28 -61.17 -9.09
C GLY A 174 46.64 -59.67 -9.12
N LYS A 175 47.86 -59.31 -9.54
CA LYS A 175 48.25 -57.90 -9.74
C LYS A 175 47.46 -57.26 -10.88
N LYS A 176 47.28 -57.95 -12.01
CA LYS A 176 46.52 -57.44 -13.16
C LYS A 176 45.04 -57.23 -12.82
N GLU A 177 44.42 -58.20 -12.16
CA GLU A 177 43.03 -58.08 -11.68
C GLU A 177 42.86 -56.91 -10.72
N ASN A 178 43.80 -56.73 -9.78
CA ASN A 178 43.77 -55.61 -8.84
C ASN A 178 43.94 -54.25 -9.55
N GLU A 179 44.75 -54.18 -10.61
CA GLU A 179 44.90 -52.97 -11.43
C GLU A 179 43.60 -52.63 -12.17
N GLU A 180 42.90 -53.62 -12.73
CA GLU A 180 41.59 -53.43 -13.38
C GLU A 180 40.52 -52.98 -12.39
N LEU A 181 40.45 -53.61 -11.21
CA LEU A 181 39.53 -53.19 -10.15
C LEU A 181 39.78 -51.74 -9.72
N ASN A 182 41.04 -51.36 -9.57
CA ASN A 182 41.40 -49.97 -9.26
C ASN A 182 40.96 -48.99 -10.36
N LYS A 183 41.07 -49.37 -11.64
CA LYS A 183 40.57 -48.56 -12.76
C LYS A 183 39.04 -48.40 -12.72
N ILE A 184 38.30 -49.46 -12.38
CA ILE A 184 36.84 -49.42 -12.23
C ILE A 184 36.44 -48.52 -11.05
N ILE A 185 37.09 -48.67 -9.90
CA ILE A 185 36.84 -47.83 -8.71
C ILE A 185 37.10 -46.35 -9.03
N ALA A 186 38.20 -46.03 -9.71
CA ALA A 186 38.51 -44.67 -10.11
C ALA A 186 37.45 -44.09 -11.07
N ARG A 187 36.99 -44.89 -12.04
CA ARG A 187 35.92 -44.49 -12.96
C ARG A 187 34.61 -44.22 -12.21
N GLN A 188 34.15 -45.14 -11.37
CA GLN A 188 32.93 -44.97 -10.57
C GLN A 188 33.01 -43.76 -9.63
N ALA A 189 34.17 -43.52 -9.01
CA ALA A 189 34.37 -42.33 -8.18
C ALA A 189 34.25 -41.03 -8.99
N SER A 190 34.72 -41.01 -10.24
CA SER A 190 34.59 -39.86 -11.13
C SER A 190 33.14 -39.63 -11.59
N GLU A 191 32.41 -40.70 -11.93
CA GLU A 191 31.00 -40.65 -12.32
C GLU A 191 30.11 -40.16 -11.17
N LEU A 192 30.35 -40.65 -9.95
CA LEU A 192 29.65 -40.18 -8.74
C LEU A 192 29.88 -38.69 -8.48
N ARG A 193 31.10 -38.18 -8.71
CA ARG A 193 31.38 -36.74 -8.59
C ARG A 193 30.61 -35.94 -9.62
N GLN A 194 30.60 -36.37 -10.88
CA GLN A 194 29.86 -35.70 -11.95
C GLN A 194 28.35 -35.71 -11.69
N PHE A 195 27.79 -36.86 -11.31
CA PHE A 195 26.38 -37.01 -10.98
C PHE A 195 25.98 -36.10 -9.81
N LYS A 196 26.82 -36.01 -8.77
CA LYS A 196 26.59 -35.10 -7.63
C LYS A 196 26.57 -33.63 -8.07
N HIS A 197 27.49 -33.22 -8.95
CA HIS A 197 27.51 -31.87 -9.49
C HIS A 197 26.27 -31.57 -10.34
N LEU A 198 25.87 -32.50 -11.21
CA LEU A 198 24.66 -32.35 -12.05
C LEU A 198 23.39 -32.26 -11.21
N LYS A 199 23.18 -33.18 -10.26
CA LYS A 199 22.01 -33.12 -9.36
C LYS A 199 21.97 -31.84 -8.53
N ASN A 200 23.11 -31.38 -8.02
CA ASN A 200 23.14 -30.13 -7.27
C ASN A 200 22.79 -28.92 -8.15
N ALA A 201 23.26 -28.89 -9.40
CA ALA A 201 22.93 -27.83 -10.35
C ALA A 201 21.43 -27.87 -10.74
N GLU A 202 20.88 -29.05 -10.99
CA GLU A 202 19.47 -29.24 -11.31
C GLU A 202 18.55 -28.83 -10.15
N ILE A 203 18.87 -29.27 -8.92
CA ILE A 203 18.15 -28.86 -7.71
C ILE A 203 18.24 -27.34 -7.53
N GLN A 204 19.41 -26.73 -7.71
CA GLN A 204 19.55 -25.28 -7.61
C GLN A 204 18.73 -24.54 -8.67
N ASN A 205 18.71 -25.03 -9.90
CA ASN A 205 17.90 -24.43 -10.96
C ASN A 205 16.40 -24.57 -10.68
N LEU A 206 15.95 -25.73 -10.20
CA LEU A 206 14.56 -25.94 -9.80
C LEU A 206 14.15 -25.02 -8.65
N ILE A 207 14.98 -24.92 -7.60
CA ILE A 207 14.74 -23.99 -6.49
C ILE A 207 14.72 -22.54 -6.99
N LYS A 208 15.73 -22.15 -7.78
CA LYS A 208 15.88 -20.76 -8.25
C LYS A 208 14.75 -20.33 -9.18
N ASN A 209 14.28 -21.18 -10.06
CA ASN A 209 13.24 -20.81 -11.02
C ASN A 209 11.85 -21.01 -10.40
N SER A 210 11.57 -22.20 -9.86
CA SER A 210 10.23 -22.52 -9.37
C SER A 210 9.86 -21.76 -8.08
N VAL A 211 10.76 -21.69 -7.09
CA VAL A 211 10.43 -21.02 -5.82
C VAL A 211 10.41 -19.51 -6.01
N LYS A 212 11.35 -18.95 -6.79
CA LYS A 212 11.40 -17.50 -7.02
C LYS A 212 10.17 -17.00 -7.77
N ASP A 213 9.77 -17.67 -8.84
CA ASP A 213 8.62 -17.25 -9.63
C ASP A 213 7.32 -17.40 -8.83
N GLN A 214 7.20 -18.47 -8.02
CA GLN A 214 6.04 -18.67 -7.14
C GLN A 214 5.98 -17.62 -6.02
N VAL A 215 7.11 -17.27 -5.40
CA VAL A 215 7.18 -16.21 -4.38
C VAL A 215 6.82 -14.85 -4.98
N ASN A 216 7.32 -14.53 -6.18
CA ASN A 216 6.98 -13.29 -6.86
C ASN A 216 5.47 -13.22 -7.18
N ALA A 217 4.89 -14.30 -7.72
CA ALA A 217 3.46 -14.36 -8.02
C ALA A 217 2.60 -14.21 -6.75
N GLN A 218 3.00 -14.84 -5.64
CA GLN A 218 2.32 -14.69 -4.35
C GLN A 218 2.46 -13.27 -3.78
N GLN A 219 3.62 -12.64 -3.93
CA GLN A 219 3.86 -11.27 -3.49
C GLN A 219 2.99 -10.28 -4.26
N ASP A 220 2.87 -10.44 -5.58
CA ASP A 220 2.00 -9.61 -6.43
C ASP A 220 0.52 -9.81 -6.06
N GLN A 221 0.10 -11.06 -5.80
CA GLN A 221 -1.26 -11.35 -5.33
C GLN A 221 -1.54 -10.69 -3.97
N ALA A 222 -0.60 -10.77 -3.02
CA ALA A 222 -0.73 -10.14 -1.71
C ALA A 222 -0.79 -8.60 -1.79
N ALA A 223 0.01 -7.99 -2.69
CA ALA A 223 -0.02 -6.54 -2.93
C ALA A 223 -1.37 -6.09 -3.52
N ASN A 224 -1.93 -6.86 -4.46
CA ASN A 224 -3.24 -6.60 -5.04
C ASN A 224 -4.35 -6.72 -3.99
N LEU A 225 -4.35 -7.78 -3.18
CA LEU A 225 -5.32 -7.95 -2.09
C LEU A 225 -5.22 -6.83 -1.05
N THR A 226 -4.02 -6.38 -0.72
CA THR A 226 -3.80 -5.24 0.19
C THR A 226 -4.38 -3.96 -0.39
N THR A 227 -4.23 -3.74 -1.69
CA THR A 227 -4.80 -2.57 -2.38
C THR A 227 -6.32 -2.62 -2.38
N MET A 228 -6.91 -3.79 -2.66
CA MET A 228 -8.36 -3.98 -2.56
C MET A 228 -8.87 -3.74 -1.15
N ALA A 229 -8.17 -4.22 -0.11
CA ALA A 229 -8.53 -3.99 1.29
C ALA A 229 -8.48 -2.49 1.65
N LYS A 230 -7.46 -1.75 1.20
CA LYS A 230 -7.38 -0.29 1.39
C LYS A 230 -8.53 0.45 0.71
N ILE A 231 -8.89 0.04 -0.51
CA ILE A 231 -10.05 0.60 -1.22
C ILE A 231 -11.33 0.33 -0.42
N GLN A 232 -11.53 -0.92 0.04
CA GLN A 232 -12.69 -1.31 0.84
C GLN A 232 -12.76 -0.56 2.17
N GLN A 233 -11.63 -0.35 2.86
CA GLN A 233 -11.56 0.45 4.09
C GLN A 233 -11.86 1.93 3.86
N SER A 234 -11.54 2.48 2.68
CA SER A 234 -11.85 3.88 2.34
C SER A 234 -13.30 4.10 1.93
N LEU A 235 -14.03 3.03 1.55
CA LEU A 235 -15.38 3.11 1.01
C LEU A 235 -16.37 3.76 1.98
N PRO A 236 -16.42 3.40 3.28
CA PRO A 236 -17.34 4.04 4.24
C PRO A 236 -17.10 5.53 4.39
N ALA A 237 -15.83 5.96 4.44
CA ALA A 237 -15.49 7.39 4.54
C ALA A 237 -15.91 8.17 3.28
N ARG A 238 -15.74 7.56 2.10
CA ARG A 238 -16.20 8.14 0.83
C ARG A 238 -17.72 8.24 0.76
N LEU A 239 -18.45 7.20 1.19
CA LEU A 239 -19.90 7.19 1.26
C LEU A 239 -20.43 8.23 2.24
N LEU A 240 -19.84 8.33 3.44
CA LEU A 240 -20.20 9.35 4.43
C LEU A 240 -20.00 10.77 3.88
N ASN A 241 -18.95 11.01 3.11
CA ASN A 241 -18.73 12.31 2.47
C ASN A 241 -19.80 12.61 1.41
N VAL A 242 -20.20 11.62 0.62
CA VAL A 242 -21.30 11.76 -0.37
C VAL A 242 -22.62 12.03 0.33
N GLU A 243 -22.95 11.30 1.40
CA GLU A 243 -24.14 11.53 2.22
C GLU A 243 -24.15 12.95 2.80
N ASN A 244 -23.04 13.41 3.36
CA ASN A 244 -22.93 14.78 3.88
C ASN A 244 -23.10 15.85 2.80
N VAL A 245 -22.60 15.63 1.59
CA VAL A 245 -22.80 16.55 0.45
C VAL A 245 -24.27 16.55 0.04
N LEU A 246 -24.90 15.38 -0.07
CA LEU A 246 -26.32 15.26 -0.39
C LEU A 246 -27.19 15.98 0.64
N VAL A 247 -26.95 15.77 1.93
CA VAL A 247 -27.66 16.48 3.01
C VAL A 247 -27.54 17.99 2.84
N ARG A 248 -26.33 18.52 2.59
CA ARG A 248 -26.14 19.97 2.36
C ARG A 248 -26.86 20.49 1.11
N VAL A 249 -26.96 19.69 0.06
CA VAL A 249 -27.69 20.07 -1.16
C VAL A 249 -29.18 20.07 -0.89
N CYS A 250 -29.69 19.06 -0.19
CA CYS A 250 -31.10 18.99 0.23
C CYS A 250 -31.49 20.18 1.12
N THR A 251 -30.70 20.52 2.15
CA THR A 251 -30.99 21.67 3.01
C THR A 251 -30.98 22.98 2.24
N LYS A 252 -30.06 23.17 1.29
CA LYS A 252 -30.02 24.36 0.44
C LYS A 252 -31.22 24.47 -0.50
N LEU A 253 -31.72 23.33 -0.99
CA LEU A 253 -32.93 23.30 -1.81
C LEU A 253 -34.16 23.66 -0.97
N GLU A 254 -34.29 23.09 0.23
CA GLU A 254 -35.36 23.44 1.17
C GLU A 254 -35.32 24.93 1.57
N GLU A 255 -34.14 25.47 1.87
CA GLU A 255 -33.96 26.90 2.16
C GLU A 255 -34.36 27.79 0.97
N ALA A 256 -34.01 27.40 -0.25
CA ALA A 256 -34.37 28.14 -1.46
C ALA A 256 -35.90 28.11 -1.71
N GLU A 257 -36.54 26.98 -1.46
CA GLU A 257 -37.99 26.83 -1.57
C GLU A 257 -38.73 27.66 -0.53
N LEU A 258 -38.30 27.62 0.74
CA LEU A 258 -38.83 28.49 1.80
C LEU A 258 -38.63 29.97 1.50
N LYS A 259 -37.49 30.35 0.91
CA LYS A 259 -37.24 31.74 0.49
C LYS A 259 -38.21 32.17 -0.60
N LYS A 260 -38.46 31.32 -1.60
CA LYS A 260 -39.42 31.56 -2.68
C LYS A 260 -40.84 31.72 -2.13
N ASP A 261 -41.25 30.86 -1.19
CA ASP A 261 -42.56 30.94 -0.54
C ASP A 261 -42.71 32.21 0.32
N ASN A 262 -41.66 32.61 1.04
CA ASN A 262 -41.64 33.87 1.80
C ASN A 262 -41.71 35.09 0.87
N GLU A 263 -40.99 35.10 -0.24
CA GLU A 263 -41.06 36.16 -1.26
C GLU A 263 -42.48 36.25 -1.86
N ALA A 264 -43.08 35.11 -2.19
CA ALA A 264 -44.47 35.05 -2.67
C ALA A 264 -45.46 35.56 -1.61
N MET A 265 -45.26 35.23 -0.33
CA MET A 265 -46.09 35.72 0.77
C MET A 265 -45.98 37.24 0.94
N LEU A 266 -44.76 37.79 0.83
CA LEU A 266 -44.52 39.25 0.86
C LEU A 266 -45.16 39.96 -0.32
N GLN A 267 -45.05 39.40 -1.54
CA GLN A 267 -45.74 39.94 -2.72
C GLN A 267 -47.26 39.93 -2.55
N LEU A 268 -47.82 38.85 -2.03
CA LEU A 268 -49.25 38.75 -1.74
C LEU A 268 -49.69 39.77 -0.68
N ALA A 269 -48.88 40.00 0.36
CA ALA A 269 -49.13 41.02 1.37
C ALA A 269 -49.12 42.44 0.78
N HIS A 270 -48.17 42.73 -0.12
CA HIS A 270 -48.12 44.00 -0.85
C HIS A 270 -49.37 44.20 -1.72
N LEU A 271 -49.73 43.21 -2.53
CA LEU A 271 -50.94 43.24 -3.36
C LEU A 271 -52.22 43.38 -2.54
N LYS A 272 -52.30 42.77 -1.35
CA LYS A 272 -53.42 42.97 -0.42
C LYS A 272 -53.50 44.40 0.10
N LYS A 273 -52.35 45.01 0.44
CA LYS A 273 -52.27 46.42 0.89
C LYS A 273 -52.69 47.37 -0.24
N GLU A 274 -52.21 47.13 -1.45
CA GLU A 274 -52.55 47.91 -2.63
C GLU A 274 -54.04 47.81 -2.97
N ASN A 275 -54.61 46.59 -2.99
CA ASN A 275 -56.06 46.39 -3.17
C ASN A 275 -56.89 47.10 -2.09
N LYS A 276 -56.43 47.12 -0.84
CA LYS A 276 -57.10 47.87 0.24
C LYS A 276 -57.07 49.38 -0.03
N SER A 277 -55.93 49.90 -0.51
CA SER A 277 -55.78 51.30 -0.92
C SER A 277 -56.72 51.65 -2.08
N LEU A 278 -56.74 50.82 -3.14
CA LEU A 278 -57.64 50.98 -4.29
C LEU A 278 -59.11 50.93 -3.87
N LYS A 279 -59.48 50.04 -2.95
CA LYS A 279 -60.86 49.96 -2.42
C LYS A 279 -61.24 51.24 -1.65
N ASN A 280 -60.30 51.83 -0.91
CA ASN A 280 -60.52 53.11 -0.22
C ASN A 280 -60.63 54.27 -1.22
N ALA A 281 -59.73 54.34 -2.21
CA ALA A 281 -59.78 55.34 -3.28
C ALA A 281 -61.08 55.26 -4.09
N LYS A 282 -61.57 54.04 -4.38
CA LYS A 282 -62.88 53.83 -5.00
C LYS A 282 -64.02 54.41 -4.15
N LYS A 283 -64.02 54.15 -2.84
CA LYS A 283 -65.02 54.72 -1.91
C LYS A 283 -64.93 56.24 -1.79
N GLU A 284 -63.73 56.80 -1.90
CA GLU A 284 -63.49 58.25 -1.95
C GLU A 284 -64.12 58.84 -3.22
N ALA A 285 -63.82 58.26 -4.38
CA ALA A 285 -64.36 58.68 -5.66
C ALA A 285 -65.89 58.57 -5.70
N GLU A 286 -66.47 57.47 -5.18
CA GLU A 286 -67.92 57.32 -5.06
C GLU A 286 -68.56 58.39 -4.17
N ARG A 287 -67.91 58.78 -3.06
CA ARG A 287 -68.37 59.89 -2.22
C ARG A 287 -68.31 61.22 -2.97
N ARG A 288 -67.22 61.47 -3.69
CA ARG A 288 -67.05 62.71 -4.46
C ARG A 288 -68.06 62.83 -5.61
N ILE A 289 -68.35 61.73 -6.30
CA ILE A 289 -69.40 61.69 -7.33
C ILE A 289 -70.77 62.02 -6.72
N LYS A 290 -71.11 61.44 -5.55
CA LYS A 290 -72.39 61.75 -4.87
C LYS A 290 -72.48 63.21 -4.43
N GLU A 291 -71.37 63.80 -3.99
CA GLU A 291 -71.30 65.21 -3.61
C GLU A 291 -71.51 66.13 -4.82
N LEU A 292 -70.81 65.86 -5.93
CA LEU A 292 -70.98 66.59 -7.19
C LEU A 292 -72.40 66.47 -7.75
N LEU A 293 -73.05 65.31 -7.60
CA LEU A 293 -74.45 65.14 -8.00
C LEU A 293 -75.39 66.02 -7.17
N ARG A 294 -75.17 66.14 -5.85
CA ARG A 294 -75.96 67.06 -5.00
C ARG A 294 -75.69 68.52 -5.33
N GLU A 295 -74.43 68.88 -5.59
CA GLU A 295 -74.08 70.24 -6.04
C GLU A 295 -74.81 70.57 -7.35
N ASN A 296 -74.83 69.63 -8.31
CA ASN A 296 -75.61 69.78 -9.53
C ASN A 296 -77.12 69.91 -9.28
N GLU A 297 -77.70 69.15 -8.36
CA GLU A 297 -79.12 69.31 -7.99
C GLU A 297 -79.42 70.70 -7.42
N ILE A 298 -78.53 71.23 -6.56
CA ILE A 298 -78.66 72.58 -5.99
C ILE A 298 -78.53 73.64 -7.09
N LEU A 299 -77.52 73.53 -7.96
CA LEU A 299 -77.33 74.44 -9.09
C LEU A 299 -78.53 74.40 -10.04
N ASN A 300 -79.11 73.23 -10.28
CA ASN A 300 -80.30 73.08 -11.13
C ASN A 300 -81.54 73.72 -10.47
N TYR A 301 -81.68 73.61 -9.14
CA TYR A 301 -82.72 74.31 -8.39
C TYR A 301 -82.55 75.83 -8.45
N ASP A 302 -81.32 76.32 -8.31
CA ASP A 302 -81.01 77.75 -8.42
C ASP A 302 -81.25 78.26 -9.85
N LEU A 303 -80.93 77.47 -10.87
CA LEU A 303 -81.24 77.77 -12.27
C LEU A 303 -82.75 77.95 -12.45
N PHE A 304 -83.55 76.99 -11.99
CA PHE A 304 -85.01 77.04 -12.06
C PHE A 304 -85.60 78.25 -11.31
N ARG A 305 -85.00 78.61 -10.17
CA ARG A 305 -85.37 79.81 -9.41
C ARG A 305 -85.04 81.10 -10.15
N THR A 306 -83.91 81.15 -10.85
CA THR A 306 -83.54 82.30 -11.67
C THR A 306 -84.39 82.41 -12.93
N GLU A 307 -84.78 81.30 -13.55
CA GLU A 307 -85.75 81.27 -14.65
C GLU A 307 -87.10 81.85 -14.21
N GLY A 308 -87.57 81.52 -13.00
CA GLY A 308 -88.77 82.14 -12.41
C GLY A 308 -88.65 83.66 -12.27
N LYS A 309 -87.50 84.16 -11.80
CA LYS A 309 -87.23 85.61 -11.71
C LYS A 309 -87.14 86.28 -13.09
N VAL A 310 -86.61 85.60 -14.10
CA VAL A 310 -86.56 86.10 -15.48
C VAL A 310 -87.97 86.19 -16.07
N ALA A 311 -88.84 85.20 -15.78
CA ALA A 311 -90.25 85.24 -16.18
C ALA A 311 -91.00 86.41 -15.49
N ASP A 312 -90.78 86.63 -14.20
CA ASP A 312 -91.36 87.77 -13.46
C ASP A 312 -90.89 89.10 -14.06
N LEU A 313 -89.59 89.25 -14.36
CA LEU A 313 -89.05 90.43 -15.02
C LEU A 313 -89.62 90.63 -16.42
N GLN A 314 -89.77 89.57 -17.24
CA GLN A 314 -90.43 89.68 -18.54
C GLN A 314 -91.87 90.19 -18.43
N THR A 315 -92.59 89.79 -17.39
CA THR A 315 -93.96 90.24 -17.11
C THR A 315 -94.01 91.73 -16.73
N VAL A 316 -93.06 92.19 -15.91
CA VAL A 316 -92.92 93.62 -15.56
C VAL A 316 -92.57 94.47 -16.78
N ILE A 317 -91.70 93.95 -17.66
CA ILE A 317 -91.32 94.63 -18.91
C ILE A 317 -92.51 94.76 -19.86
N LEU A 318 -93.37 93.74 -19.95
CA LEU A 318 -94.60 93.78 -20.76
C LEU A 318 -95.58 94.84 -20.24
N LYS A 319 -95.79 94.92 -18.92
CA LYS A 319 -96.63 95.96 -18.32
C LYS A 319 -96.11 97.38 -18.54
N SER A 320 -94.79 97.59 -18.42
CA SER A 320 -94.18 98.89 -18.73
C SER A 320 -94.36 99.25 -20.21
N LYS A 321 -94.33 98.26 -21.11
CA LYS A 321 -94.54 98.48 -22.54
C LYS A 321 -96.00 98.86 -22.84
N GLU A 322 -96.97 98.18 -22.23
CA GLU A 322 -98.40 98.56 -22.33
C GLU A 322 -98.67 99.97 -21.80
N GLU A 323 -97.98 100.37 -20.72
CA GLU A 323 -98.11 101.70 -20.13
C GLU A 323 -97.47 102.80 -21.00
N ASP A 324 -96.35 102.48 -21.67
CA ASP A 324 -95.72 103.38 -22.64
C ASP A 324 -96.54 103.48 -23.94
N ASP A 325 -97.12 102.37 -24.42
CA ASP A 325 -98.04 102.37 -25.57
C ASP A 325 -99.32 103.20 -25.26
N ALA A 326 -99.85 103.14 -24.03
CA ALA A 326 -100.96 103.99 -23.59
C ALA A 326 -100.58 105.49 -23.51
N LYS A 327 -99.33 105.82 -23.17
CA LYS A 327 -98.83 107.21 -23.22
C LYS A 327 -98.69 107.69 -24.65
N ILE A 328 -98.20 106.84 -25.57
CA ILE A 328 -98.10 107.15 -27.00
C ILE A 328 -99.50 107.44 -27.57
N GLN A 329 -100.48 106.60 -27.28
CA GLN A 329 -101.87 106.79 -27.73
C GLN A 329 -102.47 108.11 -27.22
N LYS A 330 -102.12 108.52 -25.99
CA LYS A 330 -102.54 109.81 -25.42
C LYS A 330 -101.83 111.00 -26.05
N VAL A 331 -100.59 110.84 -26.48
CA VAL A 331 -99.85 111.84 -27.26
C VAL A 331 -100.47 111.99 -28.66
N GLU A 332 -100.87 110.89 -29.30
CA GLU A 332 -101.58 110.92 -30.58
C GLU A 332 -102.95 111.62 -30.47
N GLU A 333 -103.72 111.36 -29.42
CA GLU A 333 -104.98 112.08 -29.15
C GLU A 333 -104.76 113.60 -28.96
N LEU A 334 -103.71 113.98 -28.24
CA LEU A 334 -103.35 115.39 -28.05
C LEU A 334 -102.87 116.04 -29.36
N MET A 335 -102.16 115.31 -30.21
CA MET A 335 -101.77 115.78 -31.56
C MET A 335 -103.00 116.04 -32.43
N ALA A 336 -104.00 115.16 -32.41
CA ALA A 336 -105.25 115.33 -33.17
C ALA A 336 -106.06 116.56 -32.69
N VAL A 337 -105.99 116.89 -31.40
CA VAL A 337 -106.58 118.14 -30.87
C VAL A 337 -105.81 119.36 -31.36
N LEU A 338 -104.47 119.28 -31.36
CA LEU A 338 -103.60 120.36 -31.82
C LEU A 338 -103.76 120.64 -33.32
N GLU A 339 -103.86 119.62 -34.17
CA GLU A 339 -104.18 119.79 -35.60
C GLU A 339 -105.51 120.50 -35.80
N LYS A 340 -106.52 120.18 -34.98
CA LYS A 340 -107.83 120.82 -35.04
C LYS A 340 -107.81 122.30 -34.63
N ASP A 341 -106.87 122.69 -33.76
CA ASP A 341 -106.68 124.08 -33.35
C ASP A 341 -105.77 124.85 -34.33
N VAL A 342 -104.81 124.19 -34.98
CA VAL A 342 -104.02 124.77 -36.09
C VAL A 342 -104.91 125.03 -37.31
N GLU A 343 -105.84 124.13 -37.63
CA GLU A 343 -106.82 124.32 -38.72
C GLU A 343 -107.76 125.51 -38.44
N LYS A 344 -108.10 125.77 -37.16
CA LYS A 344 -108.88 126.96 -36.76
C LYS A 344 -108.07 128.26 -36.87
N LEU A 345 -106.77 128.22 -36.62
CA LEU A 345 -105.89 129.39 -36.75
C LEU A 345 -105.61 129.73 -38.22
N LYS A 346 -105.62 128.74 -39.12
CA LYS A 346 -105.53 128.95 -40.58
C LYS A 346 -106.74 129.71 -41.17
N MET A 347 -107.92 129.65 -40.55
CA MET A 347 -109.11 130.41 -40.98
C MET A 347 -109.19 131.86 -40.43
N VAL A 348 -108.21 132.32 -39.64
CA VAL A 348 -108.20 133.66 -39.03
C VAL A 348 -107.09 134.57 -39.60
N GLN A 349 -106.25 134.08 -40.52
CA GLN A 349 -105.08 134.81 -40.99
C GLN A 349 -104.93 134.81 -42.53
N GLU A 350 -106.04 135.02 -43.23
CA GLU A 350 -106.10 135.58 -44.59
C GLU A 350 -106.54 137.06 -44.51
N GLN A 351 -105.64 137.92 -44.02
CA GLN A 351 -105.51 139.33 -44.41
C GLN A 351 -104.15 139.86 -43.90
N ASP A 352 -103.36 140.35 -44.85
CA ASP A 352 -102.11 141.13 -44.74
C ASP A 352 -100.80 140.32 -44.52
N LEU A 353 -100.12 139.95 -45.62
CA LEU A 353 -99.06 140.69 -46.36
C LEU A 353 -97.66 140.40 -45.77
N ALA A 354 -96.81 139.57 -46.41
CA ALA A 354 -96.05 139.77 -47.66
C ALA A 354 -94.63 140.31 -47.42
N THR A 355 -93.63 139.47 -47.74
CA THR A 355 -92.37 139.67 -48.53
C THR A 355 -91.36 138.59 -48.08
N ASP A 356 -91.08 137.59 -48.92
CA ASP A 356 -89.88 137.49 -49.81
C ASP A 356 -88.73 136.79 -49.05
N ASP A 357 -87.93 135.85 -49.56
CA ASP A 357 -87.84 135.13 -50.83
C ASP A 357 -86.80 134.00 -50.60
N GLU A 358 -86.77 133.00 -51.50
CA GLU A 358 -85.65 132.09 -51.82
C GLU A 358 -85.23 131.01 -50.78
N GLU A 359 -84.83 129.79 -51.14
CA GLU A 359 -84.88 128.90 -52.32
C GLU A 359 -84.16 127.59 -51.88
N SER A 360 -84.20 126.56 -52.72
CA SER A 360 -83.48 125.26 -52.69
C SER A 360 -84.07 124.15 -51.80
N GLU A 361 -84.78 123.18 -52.41
CA GLU A 361 -84.25 121.95 -53.07
C GLU A 361 -83.84 120.93 -52.00
N ASP A 362 -84.60 119.86 -51.74
CA ASP A 362 -84.88 118.67 -52.54
C ASP A 362 -84.14 117.47 -51.94
N GLU A 363 -84.79 116.31 -52.12
CA GLU A 363 -84.38 114.92 -51.85
C GLU A 363 -84.69 114.37 -50.45
N GLU A 364 -85.73 113.54 -50.28
CA GLU A 364 -85.80 112.11 -50.73
C GLU A 364 -84.72 111.26 -50.02
N GLU A 365 -84.94 110.06 -49.52
CA GLU A 365 -86.08 109.16 -49.43
C GLU A 365 -85.61 107.99 -48.55
N GLU A 366 -86.56 107.16 -48.15
CA GLU A 366 -86.40 105.72 -47.90
C GLU A 366 -85.65 105.25 -46.64
N LEU A 367 -86.37 104.66 -45.66
CA LEU A 367 -86.85 103.25 -45.67
C LEU A 367 -85.64 102.30 -45.58
N GLU A 368 -85.55 101.33 -44.68
CA GLU A 368 -86.56 100.48 -44.10
C GLU A 368 -85.87 99.68 -42.96
N GLU A 369 -86.72 99.07 -42.12
CA GLU A 369 -86.44 97.80 -41.45
C GLU A 369 -85.35 97.75 -40.34
N GLU A 370 -85.48 96.98 -39.28
CA GLU A 370 -86.55 96.19 -38.72
C GLU A 370 -85.97 95.54 -37.45
N LYS A 371 -86.83 95.36 -36.44
CA LYS A 371 -86.70 94.39 -35.33
C LYS A 371 -85.51 94.57 -34.36
N SER A 372 -85.85 95.05 -33.17
CA SER A 372 -86.20 94.16 -32.03
C SER A 372 -84.96 93.76 -31.23
N ALA A 373 -84.58 94.59 -30.25
CA ALA A 373 -84.95 94.35 -28.85
C ALA A 373 -84.46 93.01 -28.29
N ARG A 374 -83.47 93.05 -27.40
CA ARG A 374 -83.70 93.05 -25.93
C ARG A 374 -82.38 93.02 -25.15
N ARG A 375 -82.21 94.08 -24.33
CA ARG A 375 -81.77 94.16 -22.92
C ARG A 375 -80.74 93.15 -22.38
N PHE A 376 -79.62 93.60 -21.77
CA PHE A 376 -79.50 94.02 -20.34
C PHE A 376 -79.92 92.84 -19.39
N ILE A 377 -79.13 92.26 -18.47
CA ILE A 377 -78.27 92.82 -17.41
C ILE A 377 -77.44 91.73 -16.71
N ASP A 378 -76.19 92.10 -16.44
CA ASP A 378 -75.29 91.85 -15.31
C ASP A 378 -75.86 91.31 -13.96
N MET A 379 -75.17 90.34 -13.33
CA MET A 379 -74.61 90.47 -11.96
C MET A 379 -74.10 89.13 -11.36
N ARG A 380 -72.79 89.14 -11.03
CA ARG A 380 -72.12 88.65 -9.79
C ARG A 380 -72.34 87.21 -9.25
N LEU A 381 -71.27 86.40 -9.32
CA LEU A 381 -70.40 85.85 -8.22
C LEU A 381 -71.06 85.44 -6.87
N PRO A 382 -70.57 84.43 -6.10
CA PRO A 382 -69.14 84.24 -5.75
C PRO A 382 -68.65 82.81 -5.33
N CYS A 383 -67.37 82.76 -4.90
CA CYS A 383 -66.72 81.77 -4.00
C CYS A 383 -66.22 80.44 -4.63
N ASN A 384 -65.07 79.86 -4.26
CA ASN A 384 -63.87 80.23 -3.51
C ASN A 384 -63.05 78.92 -3.35
N LEU A 385 -61.78 79.03 -2.96
CA LEU A 385 -60.99 77.99 -2.25
C LEU A 385 -60.57 76.77 -3.11
N ILE A 386 -59.32 76.32 -3.17
CA ILE A 386 -58.22 76.17 -2.20
C ILE A 386 -56.94 75.97 -3.06
N ASN A 387 -55.91 76.80 -2.90
CA ASN A 387 -54.73 76.56 -2.05
C ASN A 387 -54.06 75.19 -2.34
N SER A 388 -52.75 75.04 -2.52
CA SER A 388 -51.59 75.88 -2.29
C SER A 388 -50.38 74.95 -2.51
N LEU A 389 -49.26 75.48 -3.03
CA LEU A 389 -47.90 75.40 -2.46
C LEU A 389 -47.39 74.02 -1.97
N GLN A 390 -46.15 73.57 -2.13
CA GLN A 390 -44.87 74.13 -2.55
C GLN A 390 -43.85 72.97 -2.37
N LEU A 391 -42.99 72.76 -3.36
CA LEU A 391 -41.52 72.69 -3.23
C LEU A 391 -40.85 71.95 -2.06
N ARG A 392 -39.89 71.09 -2.49
CA ARG A 392 -38.48 70.93 -2.04
C ARG A 392 -38.07 69.81 -1.07
N GLU A 393 -37.12 68.99 -1.57
CA GLU A 393 -35.80 68.59 -1.03
C GLU A 393 -35.68 68.06 0.41
N ILE A 394 -35.24 66.79 0.57
CA ILE A 394 -33.86 66.34 0.87
C ILE A 394 -33.72 64.89 0.38
#